data_AF-A0A7S2MXT1-F1
#
_entry.id   AF-A0A7S2MXT1-F1
#
_cell.length_a   1.000
_cell.length_b   1.000
_cell.length_c   1.000
_cell.angle_alpha   90.00
_cell.angle_beta   90.00
_cell.angle_gamma   90.00
#
_symmetry.space_group_name_H-M   'P 1'
#
loop_
_entity.id
_entity.type
_entity.pdbx_description
1 polymer ?
#
loop_
_entity_poly.entity_id
_entity_poly.type
_entity_poly.pdbx_seq_one_letter_code
_entity_poly.pdbx_strand_id
1 'polypeptide(L)'
;SVERLRGHIEIFDWLALVARSFSYCHQRRCVSTGEIRPPATPPRAPPKSIETMADQPEHSPNPSGDLEAPAGSATPGEGAHILPPDPEPRSPLKAVKNSTPMEKVAGGVAGTSVITSVTAMILEGRNIVYVAGGLSSVIGPYAYWQQTRLTDIAALKQTHEAIQREVDRLASENERLHQSVEELSSTVDRLEDVEQALDVITQTQGQSVDAFAEQVKENREILSQMQKNLRANVLQNLLSVIIRSDTDQDFQINENELDDLINRIKRINGCELHEDRFRKAIMDSGGGLL
;
A
#
# COMPACT_ATOMS: atom_id res chain seq x y z
N SER A 1 69.22 58.84 38.08
CA SER A 1 68.49 57.72 38.72
C SER A 1 66.97 57.80 38.62
N VAL A 2 66.33 58.98 38.66
CA VAL A 2 64.86 59.11 38.62
C VAL A 2 64.26 58.69 37.26
N GLU A 3 64.87 59.03 36.12
CA GLU A 3 64.39 58.62 34.80
C GLU A 3 64.49 57.10 34.57
N ARG A 4 65.44 56.43 35.22
CA ARG A 4 65.58 54.96 35.16
C ARG A 4 64.45 54.25 35.91
N LEU A 5 63.90 54.87 36.95
CA LEU A 5 62.74 54.34 37.70
C LEU A 5 61.43 54.56 36.95
N ARG A 6 61.28 55.66 36.21
CA ARG A 6 60.08 55.94 35.41
C ARG A 6 59.87 54.90 34.30
N GLY A 7 60.93 54.51 33.59
CA GLY A 7 60.84 53.48 32.55
C GLY A 7 60.47 52.08 33.09
N HIS A 8 60.85 51.75 34.32
CA HIS A 8 60.43 50.49 34.94
C HIS A 8 58.93 50.49 35.27
N ILE A 9 58.36 51.62 35.71
CA ILE A 9 56.93 51.71 36.06
C ILE A 9 56.04 51.50 34.82
N GLU A 10 56.39 52.08 33.67
CA GLU A 10 55.59 51.91 32.45
C GLU A 10 55.61 50.47 31.92
N ILE A 11 56.73 49.76 32.06
CA ILE A 11 56.83 48.34 31.68
C ILE A 11 55.94 47.47 32.58
N PHE A 12 55.91 47.76 33.89
CA PHE A 12 55.03 47.04 34.82
C PHE A 12 53.55 47.30 34.53
N ASP A 13 53.18 48.53 34.17
CA ASP A 13 51.79 48.86 33.83
C ASP A 13 51.35 48.18 32.52
N TRP A 14 52.25 48.13 31.53
CA TRP A 14 51.98 47.43 30.28
C TRP A 14 51.83 45.92 30.49
N LEU A 15 52.71 45.30 31.30
CA LEU A 15 52.58 43.88 31.67
C LEU A 15 51.29 43.60 32.45
N ALA A 16 50.88 44.49 33.35
CA ALA A 16 49.63 44.37 34.08
C ALA A 16 48.41 44.47 33.15
N LEU A 17 48.46 45.34 32.14
CA LEU A 17 47.40 45.49 31.14
C LEU A 17 47.28 44.23 30.25
N VAL A 18 48.41 43.65 29.85
CA VAL A 18 48.45 42.40 29.08
C VAL A 18 47.93 41.23 29.92
N ALA A 19 48.33 41.13 31.19
CA ALA A 19 47.82 40.11 32.11
C ALA A 19 46.31 40.23 32.33
N ARG A 20 45.79 41.46 32.51
CA ARG A 20 44.34 41.71 32.62
C ARG A 20 43.60 41.33 31.33
N SER A 21 44.15 41.64 30.15
CA SER A 21 43.55 41.22 28.88
C SER A 21 43.50 39.70 28.73
N PHE A 22 44.57 38.99 29.10
CA PHE A 22 44.58 37.52 29.08
C PHE A 22 43.55 36.92 30.05
N SER A 23 43.45 37.47 31.27
CA SER A 23 42.47 37.03 32.25
C SER A 23 41.02 37.28 31.77
N TYR A 24 40.76 38.42 31.12
CA TYR A 24 39.44 38.74 30.58
C TYR A 24 39.05 37.84 29.40
N CYS A 25 40.04 37.46 28.57
CA CYS A 25 39.83 36.54 27.46
C CYS A 25 39.53 35.11 27.96
N HIS A 26 40.22 34.66 29.01
CA HIS A 26 39.96 33.36 29.64
C HIS A 26 38.58 33.31 30.33
N GLN A 27 38.18 34.38 31.04
CA GLN A 27 36.88 34.45 31.72
C GLN A 27 35.70 34.37 30.74
N ARG A 28 35.79 35.05 29.57
CA ARG A 28 34.74 34.96 28.53
C ARG A 28 34.67 33.59 27.86
N ARG A 29 35.78 32.86 27.77
CA ARG A 29 35.81 31.52 27.16
C ARG A 29 35.10 30.47 28.03
N CYS A 30 35.17 30.57 29.36
CA CYS A 30 34.49 29.64 30.27
C CYS A 30 32.95 29.84 30.31
N VAL A 31 32.44 31.05 30.07
CA VAL A 31 31.00 31.33 30.09
C VAL A 31 30.28 30.82 28.82
N SER A 32 31.01 30.64 27.71
CA SER A 32 30.42 30.15 26.45
C SER A 32 30.29 28.64 26.35
N THR A 33 30.99 27.87 27.19
CA THR A 33 30.78 26.42 27.35
C THR A 33 29.67 26.19 28.38
N GLY A 34 28.48 26.70 28.07
CA GLY A 34 27.26 26.28 28.73
C GLY A 34 27.10 24.78 28.54
N GLU A 35 27.09 24.09 29.67
CA GLU A 35 26.88 22.66 29.82
C GLU A 35 25.58 22.25 29.12
N ILE A 36 25.71 21.75 27.88
CA ILE A 36 24.60 21.12 27.16
C ILE A 36 24.34 19.80 27.89
N ARG A 37 23.42 19.81 28.85
CA ARG A 37 22.82 18.60 29.38
C ARG A 37 22.25 17.80 28.20
N PRO A 38 22.59 16.52 28.03
CA PRO A 38 21.99 15.70 26.99
C PRO A 38 20.46 15.65 27.20
N PRO A 39 19.66 15.70 26.12
CA PRO A 39 18.22 15.57 26.23
C PRO A 39 17.86 14.22 26.85
N ALA A 40 17.02 14.26 27.87
CA ALA A 40 16.52 13.06 28.53
C ALA A 40 15.82 12.17 27.50
N THR A 41 16.24 10.90 27.44
CA THR A 41 15.65 9.87 26.59
C THR A 41 14.20 9.64 27.05
N PRO A 42 13.19 9.73 26.16
CA PRO A 42 11.82 9.49 26.55
C PRO A 42 11.60 8.01 26.95
N PRO A 43 10.75 7.74 27.95
CA PRO A 43 10.51 6.38 28.44
C PRO A 43 9.85 5.53 27.35
N ARG A 44 10.43 4.35 27.12
CA ARG A 44 9.96 3.31 26.20
C ARG A 44 8.58 2.82 26.66
N ALA A 45 7.57 2.97 25.81
CA ALA A 45 6.21 2.48 26.10
C ALA A 45 6.20 0.95 26.25
N PRO A 46 5.39 0.39 27.19
CA PRO A 46 5.27 -1.06 27.35
C PRO A 46 4.51 -1.70 26.18
N PRO A 47 4.82 -2.96 25.83
CA PRO A 47 4.13 -3.69 24.78
C PRO A 47 2.66 -3.93 25.15
N LYS A 48 1.76 -3.64 24.20
CA LYS A 48 0.34 -3.95 24.29
C LYS A 48 0.18 -5.47 24.41
N SER A 49 -0.45 -5.89 25.49
CA SER A 49 -0.90 -7.25 25.73
C SER A 49 -1.87 -7.69 24.64
N ILE A 50 -1.57 -8.84 24.06
CA ILE A 50 -2.40 -9.60 23.13
C ILE A 50 -3.61 -10.11 23.91
N GLU A 51 -4.80 -9.58 23.64
CA GLU A 51 -6.06 -10.15 24.11
C GLU A 51 -6.58 -11.16 23.09
N THR A 52 -6.31 -12.42 23.42
CA THR A 52 -7.13 -13.63 23.33
C THR A 52 -8.60 -13.46 22.87
N MET A 53 -8.84 -13.74 21.59
CA MET A 53 -9.72 -14.80 21.07
C MET A 53 -10.71 -15.48 22.04
N ALA A 54 -12.01 -15.21 21.87
CA ALA A 54 -13.15 -16.06 22.24
C ALA A 54 -14.28 -15.75 21.24
N ASP A 55 -14.56 -16.59 20.24
CA ASP A 55 -15.42 -17.78 20.31
C ASP A 55 -16.88 -17.43 20.66
N GLN A 56 -17.78 -17.40 19.64
CA GLN A 56 -19.14 -18.00 19.65
C GLN A 56 -20.01 -17.67 18.41
N PRO A 57 -21.13 -18.39 18.12
CA PRO A 57 -21.22 -19.31 16.98
C PRO A 57 -22.35 -19.00 15.97
N GLU A 58 -22.34 -19.80 14.91
CA GLU A 58 -23.39 -20.14 13.93
C GLU A 58 -24.72 -19.38 13.97
N HIS A 59 -25.02 -18.69 12.85
CA HIS A 59 -26.39 -18.32 12.48
C HIS A 59 -26.71 -18.85 11.08
N SER A 60 -27.68 -19.77 11.04
CA SER A 60 -28.23 -20.42 9.84
C SER A 60 -28.82 -19.43 8.81
N PRO A 61 -28.88 -19.82 7.52
CA PRO A 61 -29.33 -18.96 6.44
C PRO A 61 -30.85 -19.01 6.29
N ASN A 62 -31.47 -17.85 6.08
CA ASN A 62 -32.82 -17.75 5.52
C ASN A 62 -32.76 -17.08 4.14
N PRO A 63 -33.46 -17.62 3.13
CA PRO A 63 -33.42 -17.13 1.76
C PRO A 63 -34.52 -16.09 1.51
N SER A 64 -34.41 -15.40 0.37
CA SER A 64 -35.41 -14.51 -0.25
C SER A 64 -35.26 -13.02 0.09
N GLY A 65 -34.48 -12.34 -0.75
CA GLY A 65 -34.37 -10.89 -0.79
C GLY A 65 -33.76 -10.49 -2.12
N ASP A 66 -34.62 -10.39 -3.13
CA ASP A 66 -34.58 -9.45 -4.26
C ASP A 66 -33.19 -8.98 -4.73
N LEU A 67 -32.71 -9.63 -5.80
CA LEU A 67 -31.60 -9.16 -6.62
C LEU A 67 -32.03 -7.85 -7.33
N GLU A 68 -31.83 -6.73 -6.64
CA GLU A 68 -31.78 -5.41 -7.24
C GLU A 68 -30.43 -5.27 -7.96
N ALA A 69 -30.47 -5.11 -9.27
CA ALA A 69 -29.28 -4.95 -10.10
C ALA A 69 -28.50 -3.68 -9.68
N PRO A 70 -27.20 -3.78 -9.33
CA PRO A 70 -26.41 -2.59 -9.09
C PRO A 70 -26.11 -1.92 -10.44
N ALA A 71 -26.73 -0.76 -10.64
CA ALA A 71 -26.36 0.18 -11.68
C ALA A 71 -24.87 0.51 -11.54
N GLY A 72 -24.08 0.06 -12.52
CA GLY A 72 -22.66 0.35 -12.62
C GLY A 72 -22.40 1.85 -12.74
N SER A 73 -22.00 2.47 -11.64
CA SER A 73 -21.33 3.76 -11.63
C SER A 73 -19.84 3.52 -11.88
N ALA A 74 -19.49 3.56 -13.17
CA ALA A 74 -18.09 3.66 -13.60
C ALA A 74 -17.49 4.92 -12.97
N THR A 75 -16.71 4.72 -11.91
CA THR A 75 -15.87 5.76 -11.32
C THR A 75 -14.52 5.61 -12.03
N PRO A 76 -14.03 6.61 -12.78
CA PRO A 76 -12.69 6.59 -13.31
C PRO A 76 -11.74 6.82 -12.13
N GLY A 77 -11.28 5.72 -11.54
CA GLY A 77 -10.18 5.70 -10.59
C GLY A 77 -8.88 6.01 -11.32
N GLU A 78 -8.70 7.28 -11.68
CA GLU A 78 -7.45 7.84 -12.13
C GLU A 78 -6.52 7.96 -10.91
N GLY A 79 -6.04 6.79 -10.46
CA GLY A 79 -4.94 6.66 -9.52
C GLY A 79 -3.66 7.06 -10.21
N ALA A 80 -3.51 8.35 -10.48
CA ALA A 80 -2.25 8.95 -10.85
C ALA A 80 -1.29 8.69 -9.68
N HIS A 81 -0.46 7.67 -9.85
CA HIS A 81 0.63 7.33 -8.97
C HIS A 81 1.62 8.50 -9.01
N ILE A 82 1.40 9.50 -8.14
CA ILE A 82 2.30 10.64 -7.94
C ILE A 82 3.58 10.05 -7.35
N LEU A 83 4.49 9.64 -8.23
CA LEU A 83 5.86 9.35 -7.87
C LEU A 83 6.42 10.60 -7.19
N PRO A 84 6.90 10.51 -5.94
CA PRO A 84 7.55 11.64 -5.30
C PRO A 84 8.71 12.09 -6.20
N PRO A 85 8.87 13.41 -6.43
CA PRO A 85 9.88 13.93 -7.34
C PRO A 85 11.26 13.41 -6.93
N ASP A 86 12.00 12.87 -7.91
CA ASP A 86 13.34 12.33 -7.70
C ASP A 86 14.20 13.37 -6.96
N PRO A 87 14.90 12.98 -5.88
CA PRO A 87 15.71 13.90 -5.11
C PRO A 87 16.85 14.41 -6.00
N GLU A 88 16.82 15.71 -6.32
CA GLU A 88 17.83 16.31 -7.19
C GLU A 88 19.24 16.03 -6.67
N PRO A 89 20.19 15.64 -7.56
CA PRO A 89 21.56 15.32 -7.18
C PRO A 89 22.23 16.57 -6.59
N ARG A 90 22.41 16.56 -5.27
CA ARG A 90 23.00 17.70 -4.56
C ARG A 90 24.47 17.85 -4.93
N SER A 91 24.84 19.07 -5.30
CA SER A 91 26.19 19.43 -5.70
C SER A 91 27.21 19.11 -4.60
N PRO A 92 28.40 18.60 -4.95
CA PRO A 92 29.45 18.25 -3.99
C PRO A 92 29.78 19.46 -3.10
N LEU A 93 29.81 19.20 -1.79
CA LEU A 93 30.09 20.20 -0.76
C LEU A 93 31.40 20.92 -1.09
N LYS A 94 31.30 22.22 -1.42
CA LYS A 94 32.46 23.06 -1.72
C LYS A 94 33.38 23.05 -0.50
N ALA A 95 34.62 22.64 -0.70
CA ALA A 95 35.66 22.71 0.32
C ALA A 95 35.65 24.11 0.93
N VAL A 96 35.41 24.17 2.25
CA VAL A 96 35.38 25.42 3.00
C VAL A 96 36.69 26.14 2.71
N LYS A 97 36.57 27.36 2.16
CA LYS A 97 37.70 28.17 1.73
C LYS A 97 38.53 28.53 2.98
N ASN A 98 39.57 27.74 3.22
CA ASN A 98 40.45 27.81 4.38
C ASN A 98 41.27 29.10 4.35
N SER A 99 40.68 30.18 4.88
CA SER A 99 41.38 31.21 5.63
C SER A 99 40.29 32.08 6.25
N THR A 100 39.87 31.74 7.45
CA THR A 100 38.92 32.56 8.20
C THR A 100 39.54 33.95 8.34
N PRO A 101 38.83 35.05 8.06
CA PRO A 101 39.42 36.40 8.14
C PRO A 101 40.06 36.68 9.51
N MET A 102 39.55 36.01 10.55
CA MET A 102 40.11 36.04 11.89
C MET A 102 41.51 35.39 12.00
N GLU A 103 41.82 34.36 11.21
CA GLU A 103 43.15 33.73 11.16
C GLU A 103 44.17 34.65 10.49
N LYS A 104 43.79 35.37 9.43
CA LYS A 104 44.66 36.37 8.80
C LYS A 104 44.97 37.53 9.74
N VAL A 105 43.96 38.01 10.48
CA VAL A 105 44.14 39.08 11.48
C VAL A 105 45.01 38.58 12.64
N ALA A 106 44.76 37.38 13.15
CA ALA A 106 45.55 36.79 14.22
C ALA A 106 47.01 36.55 13.80
N GLY A 107 47.22 36.02 12.59
CA GLY A 107 48.56 35.84 12.01
C GLY A 107 49.27 37.17 11.79
N GLY A 108 48.54 38.21 11.36
CA GLY A 108 49.07 39.57 11.23
C GLY A 108 49.51 40.16 12.56
N VAL A 109 48.67 40.10 13.59
CA VAL A 109 48.99 40.61 14.95
C VAL A 109 50.13 39.83 15.59
N ALA A 110 50.16 38.51 15.43
CA ALA A 110 51.28 37.70 15.90
C ALA A 110 52.58 38.08 15.19
N GLY A 111 52.55 38.24 13.87
CA GLY A 111 53.71 38.66 13.08
C GLY A 111 54.25 40.02 13.50
N THR A 112 53.39 41.02 13.67
CA THR A 112 53.82 42.36 14.10
C THR A 112 54.39 42.35 15.52
N SER A 113 53.85 41.53 16.42
CA SER A 113 54.35 41.42 17.80
C SER A 113 55.77 40.86 17.86
N VAL A 114 56.09 39.85 17.04
CA VAL A 114 57.43 39.25 16.98
C VAL A 114 58.43 40.24 16.39
N ILE A 115 58.08 40.92 15.29
CA ILE A 115 58.93 41.94 14.68
C ILE A 115 59.23 43.08 15.66
N THR A 116 58.20 43.52 16.40
CA THR A 116 58.35 44.58 17.41
C THR A 116 59.26 44.13 18.55
N SER A 117 59.09 42.89 19.04
CA SER A 117 59.95 42.31 20.08
C SER A 117 61.42 42.21 19.66
N VAL A 118 61.69 41.72 18.44
CA VAL A 118 63.07 41.62 17.92
C VAL A 118 63.70 43.00 17.78
N THR A 119 62.94 43.99 17.30
CA THR A 119 63.41 45.38 17.17
C THR A 119 63.76 45.97 18.55
N ALA A 120 62.95 45.71 19.58
CA ALA A 120 63.22 46.16 20.95
C ALA A 120 64.47 45.48 21.56
N MET A 121 64.72 44.19 21.26
CA MET A 121 65.91 43.48 21.73
C MET A 121 67.22 44.09 21.20
N ILE A 122 67.24 44.53 19.93
CA ILE A 122 68.41 45.14 19.30
C ILE A 122 68.74 46.49 19.97
N LEU A 123 67.72 47.24 20.40
CA LEU A 123 67.89 48.58 20.93
C LEU A 123 68.27 48.63 22.42
N GLU A 124 67.77 47.71 23.26
CA GLU A 124 67.92 47.83 24.72
C GLU A 124 68.83 46.81 25.42
N GLY A 125 69.29 45.75 24.75
CA GLY A 125 70.40 44.90 25.22
C GLY A 125 70.27 44.30 26.65
N ARG A 126 69.08 44.23 27.24
CA ARG A 126 68.84 43.76 28.61
C ARG A 126 68.37 42.31 28.64
N ASN A 127 69.00 41.50 29.49
CA ASN A 127 68.77 40.06 29.62
C ASN A 127 67.30 39.65 29.89
N ILE A 128 66.51 40.53 30.52
CA ILE A 128 65.10 40.26 30.87
C ILE A 128 64.21 40.13 29.63
N VAL A 129 64.51 40.85 28.55
CA VAL A 129 63.70 40.84 27.31
C VAL A 129 63.77 39.49 26.61
N TYR A 130 64.91 38.79 26.67
CA TYR A 130 65.07 37.46 26.07
C TYR A 130 64.18 36.40 26.72
N VAL A 131 64.02 36.45 28.06
CA VAL A 131 63.17 35.49 28.77
C VAL A 131 61.68 35.73 28.47
N ALA A 132 61.26 36.99 28.44
CA ALA A 132 59.88 37.35 28.11
C ALA A 132 59.52 37.01 26.64
N GLY A 133 60.45 37.26 25.70
CA GLY A 133 60.28 36.90 24.29
C GLY A 133 60.28 35.38 24.04
N GLY A 134 61.08 34.62 24.79
CA GLY A 134 61.10 33.15 24.69
C GLY A 134 59.77 32.52 25.11
N LEU A 135 59.17 32.99 26.22
CA LEU A 135 57.90 32.48 26.70
C LEU A 135 56.73 32.82 25.77
N SER A 136 56.68 34.03 25.22
CA SER A 136 55.63 34.42 24.27
C SER A 136 55.71 33.62 22.96
N SER A 137 56.92 33.25 22.53
CA SER A 137 57.15 32.44 21.33
C SER A 137 56.58 31.02 21.44
N VAL A 138 56.50 30.43 22.64
CA VAL A 138 55.91 29.09 22.85
C VAL A 138 54.38 29.15 23.01
N ILE A 139 53.85 30.21 23.61
CA ILE A 139 52.40 30.37 23.84
C ILE A 139 51.65 30.57 22.52
N GLY A 140 52.24 31.28 21.55
CA GLY A 140 51.62 31.52 20.24
C GLY A 140 51.23 30.24 19.49
N PRO A 141 52.19 29.32 19.22
CA PRO A 141 51.92 28.03 18.59
C PRO A 141 50.94 27.16 19.39
N TYR A 142 51.04 27.17 20.73
CA TYR A 142 50.14 26.38 21.57
C TYR A 142 48.68 26.86 21.48
N ALA A 143 48.46 28.18 21.50
CA ALA A 143 47.13 28.77 21.32
C ALA A 143 46.57 28.49 19.91
N TYR A 144 47.40 28.55 18.88
CA TYR A 144 47.01 28.17 17.51
C TYR A 144 46.57 26.71 17.42
N TRP A 145 47.33 25.80 18.03
CA TRP A 145 47.01 24.37 18.07
C TRP A 145 45.72 24.06 18.85
N GLN A 146 45.45 24.78 19.94
CA GLN A 146 44.18 24.66 20.65
C GLN A 146 42.99 25.17 19.85
N GLN A 147 43.15 26.26 19.10
CA GLN A 147 42.07 26.84 18.30
C GLN A 147 41.67 25.94 17.13
N THR A 148 42.63 25.26 16.49
CA THR A 148 42.35 24.27 15.44
C THR A 148 41.54 23.09 15.98
N ARG A 149 41.91 22.55 17.15
CA ARG A 149 41.13 21.46 17.80
C ARG A 149 39.69 21.85 18.12
N LEU A 150 39.45 23.08 18.60
CA LEU A 150 38.08 23.55 18.85
C LEU A 150 37.28 23.69 17.57
N THR A 151 37.93 24.11 16.48
CA THR A 151 37.29 24.27 15.17
C THR A 151 36.91 22.90 14.59
N ASP A 152 37.80 21.91 14.71
CA ASP A 152 37.53 20.54 14.25
C ASP A 152 36.35 19.91 15.00
N ILE A 153 36.27 20.11 16.33
CA ILE A 153 35.15 19.59 17.13
C ILE A 153 33.84 20.28 16.74
N ALA A 154 33.86 21.59 16.51
CA ALA A 154 32.68 22.33 16.08
C ALA A 154 32.20 21.86 14.69
N ALA A 155 33.13 21.66 13.75
CA ALA A 155 32.83 21.11 12.43
C ALA A 155 32.26 19.68 12.53
N LEU A 156 32.86 18.81 13.36
CA LEU A 156 32.37 17.46 13.59
C LEU A 156 30.95 17.45 14.17
N LYS A 157 30.66 18.31 15.15
CA LYS A 157 29.30 18.44 15.71
C LYS A 157 28.29 18.83 14.63
N GLN A 158 28.62 19.81 13.78
CA GLN A 158 27.76 20.22 12.69
C GLN A 158 27.53 19.08 11.67
N THR A 159 28.56 18.30 11.35
CA THR A 159 28.41 17.12 10.48
C THR A 159 27.57 16.03 11.14
N HIS A 160 27.70 15.83 12.45
CA HIS A 160 26.93 14.83 13.18
C HIS A 160 25.43 15.21 13.20
N GLU A 161 25.11 16.47 13.46
CA GLU A 161 23.73 16.96 13.37
C GLU A 161 23.16 16.83 11.95
N ALA A 162 23.97 17.08 10.92
CA ALA A 162 23.54 16.92 9.53
C ALA A 162 23.24 15.44 9.20
N ILE A 163 24.14 14.53 9.57
CA ILE A 163 23.96 13.08 9.39
C ILE A 163 22.74 12.59 10.17
N GLN A 164 22.54 13.08 11.40
CA GLN A 164 21.41 12.67 12.21
C GLN A 164 20.07 13.09 11.59
N ARG A 165 19.98 14.30 11.04
CA ARG A 165 18.81 14.73 10.25
C ARG A 165 18.57 13.84 9.02
N GLU A 166 19.64 13.37 8.37
CA GLU A 166 19.52 12.47 7.22
C GLU A 166 19.05 11.07 7.63
N VAL A 167 19.56 10.54 8.74
CA VAL A 167 19.12 9.26 9.31
C VAL A 167 17.66 9.35 9.74
N ASP A 168 17.25 10.42 10.42
CA ASP A 168 15.86 10.63 10.84
C ASP A 168 14.93 10.72 9.62
N ARG A 169 15.36 11.41 8.55
CA ARG A 169 14.62 11.46 7.29
C ARG A 169 14.49 10.08 6.65
N LEU A 170 15.59 9.34 6.51
CA LEU A 170 15.58 7.99 5.94
C LEU A 170 14.75 7.02 6.78
N ALA A 171 14.77 7.14 8.11
CA ALA A 171 13.91 6.37 9.00
C ALA A 171 12.43 6.65 8.73
N SER A 172 12.06 7.93 8.55
CA SER A 172 10.68 8.29 8.20
C SER A 172 10.25 7.80 6.80
N GLU A 173 11.17 7.81 5.82
CA GLU A 173 10.91 7.26 4.48
C GLU A 173 10.77 5.74 4.50
N ASN A 174 11.59 5.04 5.30
CA ASN A 174 11.52 3.60 5.48
C ASN A 174 10.22 3.18 6.17
N GLU A 175 9.80 3.89 7.22
CA GLU A 175 8.52 3.68 7.88
C GLU A 175 7.34 3.83 6.90
N ARG A 176 7.35 4.88 6.06
CA ARG A 176 6.31 5.08 5.04
C ARG A 176 6.29 3.94 4.02
N LEU A 177 7.46 3.49 3.55
CA LEU A 177 7.55 2.36 2.63
C LEU A 177 7.04 1.07 3.27
N HIS A 178 7.34 0.83 4.55
CA HIS A 178 6.82 -0.31 5.30
C HIS A 178 5.29 -0.31 5.36
N GLN A 179 4.68 0.86 5.62
CA GLN A 179 3.22 1.00 5.59
C GLN A 179 2.62 0.70 4.22
N SER A 180 3.27 1.15 3.13
CA SER A 180 2.84 0.79 1.78
C SER A 180 2.96 -0.71 1.51
N VAL A 181 4.03 -1.37 1.96
CA VAL A 181 4.18 -2.82 1.82
C VAL A 181 3.08 -3.57 2.60
N GLU A 182 2.71 -3.10 3.78
CA GLU A 182 1.62 -3.68 4.58
C GLU A 182 0.26 -3.52 3.87
N GLU A 183 -0.01 -2.36 3.26
CA GLU A 183 -1.22 -2.13 2.46
C GLU A 183 -1.28 -3.02 1.22
N LEU A 184 -0.14 -3.19 0.52
CA LEU A 184 -0.05 -4.12 -0.61
C LEU A 184 -0.26 -5.56 -0.16
N SER A 185 0.30 -5.98 0.98
CA SER A 185 0.09 -7.32 1.54
C SER A 185 -1.38 -7.56 1.87
N SER A 186 -2.03 -6.60 2.53
CA SER A 186 -3.47 -6.66 2.82
C SER A 186 -4.32 -6.78 1.55
N THR A 187 -3.89 -6.13 0.46
CA THR A 187 -4.56 -6.24 -0.85
C THR A 187 -4.36 -7.61 -1.48
N VAL A 188 -3.17 -8.22 -1.33
CA VAL A 188 -2.90 -9.60 -1.79
C VAL A 188 -3.75 -10.61 -1.02
N ASP A 189 -3.85 -10.49 0.30
CA ASP A 189 -4.68 -11.38 1.13
C ASP A 189 -6.16 -11.32 0.69
N ARG A 190 -6.67 -10.12 0.39
CA ARG A 190 -8.04 -9.96 -0.16
C ARG A 190 -8.23 -10.60 -1.53
N LEU A 191 -7.19 -10.63 -2.36
CA LEU A 191 -7.27 -11.29 -3.67
C LEU A 191 -7.26 -12.82 -3.52
N GLU A 192 -6.53 -13.35 -2.53
CA GLU A 192 -6.58 -14.78 -2.17
C GLU A 192 -7.99 -15.19 -1.69
N ASP A 193 -8.61 -14.37 -0.83
CA ASP A 193 -10.01 -14.60 -0.40
C ASP A 193 -10.99 -14.61 -1.58
N VAL A 194 -10.80 -13.73 -2.56
CA VAL A 194 -11.63 -13.67 -3.77
C VAL A 194 -11.39 -14.88 -4.68
N GLU A 195 -10.14 -15.35 -4.82
CA GLU A 195 -9.82 -16.57 -5.55
C GLU A 195 -10.49 -17.79 -4.90
N GLN A 196 -10.42 -17.91 -3.57
CA GLN A 196 -11.08 -19.00 -2.84
C GLN A 196 -12.60 -18.93 -2.98
N ALA A 197 -13.20 -17.74 -2.91
CA ALA A 197 -14.63 -17.55 -3.15
C ALA A 197 -15.02 -17.95 -4.58
N LEU A 198 -14.21 -17.60 -5.59
CA LEU A 198 -14.44 -17.99 -6.98
C LEU A 198 -14.29 -19.50 -7.21
N ASP A 199 -13.38 -20.17 -6.51
CA ASP A 199 -13.23 -21.63 -6.59
C ASP A 199 -14.48 -22.34 -6.03
N VAL A 200 -14.96 -21.89 -4.86
CA VAL A 200 -16.22 -22.41 -4.26
C VAL A 200 -17.42 -22.18 -5.19
N ILE A 201 -17.50 -21.00 -5.82
CA ILE A 201 -18.56 -20.68 -6.79
C ILE A 201 -18.44 -21.58 -8.02
N THR A 202 -17.23 -21.82 -8.54
CA THR A 202 -17.02 -22.66 -9.72
C THR A 202 -17.35 -24.12 -9.42
N GLN A 203 -17.01 -24.61 -8.22
CA GLN A 203 -17.36 -25.94 -7.76
C GLN A 203 -18.88 -26.12 -7.60
N THR A 204 -19.58 -25.12 -7.05
CA THR A 204 -21.05 -25.14 -6.90
C THR A 204 -21.80 -24.93 -8.22
N GLN A 205 -21.30 -24.07 -9.11
CA GLN A 205 -21.88 -23.88 -10.44
C GLN A 205 -21.66 -25.11 -11.34
N GLY A 206 -20.50 -25.76 -11.28
CA GLY A 206 -20.25 -27.01 -12.00
C GLY A 206 -21.26 -28.12 -11.64
N GLN A 207 -21.54 -28.29 -10.35
CA GLN A 207 -22.58 -29.23 -9.88
C GLN A 207 -23.99 -28.80 -10.27
N SER A 208 -24.26 -27.49 -10.34
CA SER A 208 -25.58 -26.97 -10.72
C SER A 208 -25.90 -27.15 -12.20
N VAL A 209 -24.90 -27.13 -13.09
CA VAL A 209 -25.10 -27.38 -14.54
C VAL A 209 -25.45 -28.84 -14.80
N ASP A 210 -24.79 -29.79 -14.13
CA ASP A 210 -25.13 -31.21 -14.25
C ASP A 210 -26.53 -31.51 -13.69
N ALA A 211 -26.88 -30.93 -12.53
CA ALA A 211 -28.22 -31.06 -11.95
C ALA A 211 -29.30 -30.46 -12.87
N PHE A 212 -29.02 -29.31 -13.50
CA PHE A 212 -29.92 -28.69 -14.46
C PHE A 212 -30.07 -29.53 -15.74
N ALA A 213 -28.98 -30.11 -16.26
CA ALA A 213 -29.02 -30.99 -17.42
C ALA A 213 -29.87 -32.23 -17.14
N GLU A 214 -29.74 -32.84 -15.95
CA GLU A 214 -30.58 -33.98 -15.56
C GLU A 214 -32.05 -33.57 -15.39
N GLN A 215 -32.35 -32.41 -14.77
CA GLN A 215 -33.73 -31.91 -14.69
C GLN A 215 -34.38 -31.66 -16.05
N VAL A 216 -33.63 -31.14 -17.04
CA VAL A 216 -34.14 -30.95 -18.40
C VAL A 216 -34.41 -32.30 -19.08
N LYS A 217 -33.55 -33.29 -18.84
CA LYS A 217 -33.72 -34.66 -19.36
C LYS A 217 -34.93 -35.36 -18.73
N GLU A 218 -35.11 -35.26 -17.41
CA GLU A 218 -36.30 -35.76 -16.70
C GLU A 218 -37.59 -35.10 -17.22
N ASN A 219 -37.59 -33.77 -17.41
CA ASN A 219 -38.74 -33.06 -17.98
C ASN A 219 -39.08 -33.53 -19.40
N ARG A 220 -38.06 -33.79 -20.24
CA ARG A 220 -38.29 -34.37 -21.58
C ARG A 220 -38.91 -35.77 -21.50
N GLU A 221 -38.47 -36.57 -20.54
CA GLU A 221 -39.04 -37.90 -20.32
C GLU A 221 -40.50 -37.84 -19.85
N ILE A 222 -40.82 -36.95 -18.90
CA ILE A 222 -42.20 -36.72 -18.42
C ILE A 222 -43.10 -36.29 -19.57
N LEU A 223 -42.66 -35.34 -20.41
CA LEU A 223 -43.43 -34.91 -21.57
C LEU A 223 -43.64 -36.06 -22.57
N SER A 224 -42.65 -36.91 -22.78
CA SER A 224 -42.80 -38.10 -23.63
C SER A 224 -43.82 -39.09 -23.06
N GLN A 225 -43.79 -39.32 -21.74
CA GLN A 225 -44.74 -40.19 -21.06
C GLN A 225 -46.17 -39.62 -21.10
N MET A 226 -46.34 -38.30 -20.90
CA MET A 226 -47.63 -37.63 -21.05
C MET A 226 -48.17 -37.74 -22.47
N GLN A 227 -47.33 -37.55 -23.49
CA GLN A 227 -47.74 -37.74 -24.88
C GLN A 227 -48.18 -39.18 -25.17
N LYS A 228 -47.48 -40.18 -24.64
CA LYS A 228 -47.88 -41.59 -24.75
C LYS A 228 -49.23 -41.85 -24.07
N ASN A 229 -49.45 -41.30 -22.87
CA ASN A 229 -50.72 -41.42 -22.15
C ASN A 229 -51.87 -40.74 -22.90
N LEU A 230 -51.66 -39.56 -23.47
CA LEU A 230 -52.66 -38.88 -24.31
C LEU A 230 -53.00 -39.72 -25.55
N ARG A 231 -51.99 -40.26 -26.24
CA ARG A 231 -52.21 -41.13 -27.41
C ARG A 231 -52.97 -42.40 -27.05
N ALA A 232 -52.63 -43.04 -25.93
CA ALA A 232 -53.34 -44.22 -25.45
C ALA A 232 -54.81 -43.90 -25.12
N ASN A 233 -55.07 -42.77 -24.47
CA ASN A 233 -56.43 -42.33 -24.13
C ASN A 233 -57.25 -42.05 -25.40
N VAL A 234 -56.67 -41.33 -26.37
CA VAL A 234 -57.31 -41.07 -27.67
C VAL A 234 -57.60 -42.37 -28.42
N LEU A 235 -56.63 -43.30 -28.45
CA LEU A 235 -56.77 -44.59 -29.12
C LEU A 235 -57.86 -45.45 -28.47
N GLN A 236 -57.93 -45.47 -27.15
CA GLN A 236 -58.98 -46.15 -26.39
C GLN A 236 -60.37 -45.54 -26.66
N ASN A 237 -60.47 -44.21 -26.70
CA ASN A 237 -61.72 -43.53 -27.03
C ASN A 237 -62.15 -43.84 -28.48
N LEU A 238 -61.22 -43.83 -29.43
CA LEU A 238 -61.47 -44.22 -30.82
C LEU A 238 -61.99 -45.65 -30.92
N LEU A 239 -61.34 -46.61 -30.26
CA LEU A 239 -61.75 -48.01 -30.26
C LEU A 239 -63.17 -48.17 -29.69
N SER A 240 -63.48 -47.48 -28.58
CA SER A 240 -64.82 -47.48 -27.98
C SER A 240 -65.88 -46.90 -28.91
N VAL A 241 -65.55 -45.84 -29.66
CA VAL A 241 -66.47 -45.26 -30.64
C VAL A 241 -66.70 -46.22 -31.81
N ILE A 242 -65.67 -46.90 -32.32
CA ILE A 242 -65.79 -47.90 -33.39
C ILE A 242 -66.72 -49.03 -32.95
N ILE A 243 -66.48 -49.62 -31.78
CA ILE A 243 -67.30 -50.73 -31.25
C ILE A 243 -68.76 -50.30 -31.02
N ARG A 244 -69.03 -49.03 -30.70
CA ARG A 244 -70.39 -48.50 -30.52
C ARG A 244 -71.07 -48.04 -31.81
N SER A 245 -70.32 -47.91 -32.90
CA SER A 245 -70.86 -47.51 -34.20
C SER A 245 -71.26 -48.71 -35.06
N ASP A 246 -70.68 -49.88 -34.78
CA ASP A 246 -71.11 -51.16 -35.32
C ASP A 246 -72.48 -51.54 -34.70
N THR A 247 -73.54 -51.50 -35.51
CA THR A 247 -74.92 -51.71 -35.04
C THR A 247 -75.33 -53.17 -35.15
N ASP A 248 -74.80 -53.89 -36.13
CA ASP A 248 -75.15 -55.27 -36.48
C ASP A 248 -74.13 -56.33 -35.99
N GLN A 249 -73.03 -55.89 -35.37
CA GLN A 249 -71.96 -56.71 -34.77
C GLN A 249 -71.26 -57.62 -35.79
N ASP A 250 -71.26 -57.25 -37.07
CA ASP A 250 -70.60 -58.01 -38.12
C ASP A 250 -69.13 -57.59 -38.33
N PHE A 251 -68.68 -56.58 -37.58
CA PHE A 251 -67.36 -55.96 -37.67
C PHE A 251 -67.03 -55.40 -39.07
N GLN A 252 -68.03 -55.11 -39.89
CA GLN A 252 -67.90 -54.47 -41.20
C GLN A 252 -68.55 -53.09 -41.17
N ILE A 253 -67.81 -52.05 -41.57
CA ILE A 253 -68.34 -50.68 -41.53
C ILE A 253 -69.04 -50.35 -42.85
N ASN A 254 -70.37 -50.26 -42.80
CA ASN A 254 -71.17 -49.83 -43.94
C ASN A 254 -71.07 -48.31 -44.20
N GLU A 255 -71.41 -47.87 -45.41
CA GLU A 255 -71.31 -46.46 -45.83
C GLU A 255 -72.13 -45.51 -44.93
N ASN A 256 -73.27 -45.99 -44.41
CA ASN A 256 -74.13 -45.26 -43.48
C ASN A 256 -73.55 -45.18 -42.05
N GLU A 257 -72.87 -46.24 -41.60
CA GLU A 257 -72.22 -46.29 -40.27
C GLU A 257 -70.91 -45.50 -40.26
N LEU A 258 -70.26 -45.41 -41.42
CA LEU A 258 -69.06 -44.61 -41.65
C LEU A 258 -69.32 -43.12 -41.40
N ASP A 259 -70.47 -42.60 -41.85
CA ASP A 259 -70.87 -41.20 -41.61
C ASP A 259 -71.06 -40.90 -40.12
N ASP A 260 -71.72 -41.81 -39.40
CA ASP A 260 -71.94 -41.72 -37.97
C ASP A 260 -70.63 -41.85 -37.18
N LEU A 261 -69.74 -42.74 -37.59
CA LEU A 261 -68.40 -42.90 -37.03
C LEU A 261 -67.57 -41.61 -37.21
N ILE A 262 -67.57 -41.03 -38.41
CA ILE A 262 -66.85 -39.79 -38.72
C ILE A 262 -67.38 -38.63 -37.85
N ASN A 263 -68.71 -38.49 -37.73
CA ASN A 263 -69.34 -37.47 -36.89
C ASN A 263 -68.99 -37.64 -35.40
N ARG A 264 -68.87 -38.88 -34.92
CA ARG A 264 -68.47 -39.17 -33.52
C ARG A 264 -66.98 -38.90 -33.29
N ILE A 265 -66.10 -39.26 -34.22
CA ILE A 265 -64.66 -38.98 -34.12
C ILE A 265 -64.39 -37.47 -34.12
N LYS A 266 -65.10 -36.70 -34.95
CA LYS A 266 -65.01 -35.22 -34.95
C LYS A 266 -65.40 -34.56 -33.62
N ARG A 267 -66.19 -35.24 -32.78
CA ARG A 267 -66.57 -34.75 -31.45
C ARG A 267 -65.52 -35.03 -30.37
N ILE A 268 -64.49 -35.85 -30.65
CA ILE A 268 -63.40 -36.11 -29.71
C ILE A 268 -62.45 -34.89 -29.73
N ASN A 269 -62.30 -34.23 -28.58
CA ASN A 269 -61.45 -33.05 -28.44
C ASN A 269 -59.99 -33.37 -28.82
N GLY A 270 -59.41 -32.57 -29.71
CA GLY A 270 -57.99 -32.66 -30.07
C GLY A 270 -57.65 -33.63 -31.21
N CYS A 271 -58.65 -34.16 -31.92
CA CYS A 271 -58.44 -34.94 -33.15
C CYS A 271 -58.89 -34.16 -34.39
N GLU A 272 -57.96 -33.92 -35.31
CA GLU A 272 -58.28 -33.46 -36.67
C GLU A 272 -58.38 -34.67 -37.59
N LEU A 273 -59.61 -35.00 -38.04
CA LEU A 273 -59.85 -36.11 -38.96
C LEU A 273 -59.97 -35.59 -40.39
N HIS A 274 -59.12 -36.09 -41.28
CA HIS A 274 -59.26 -35.87 -42.72
C HIS A 274 -60.25 -36.90 -43.29
N GLU A 275 -61.51 -36.49 -43.41
CA GLU A 275 -62.63 -37.36 -43.82
C GLU A 275 -62.37 -38.09 -45.13
N ASP A 276 -61.89 -37.39 -46.17
CA ASP A 276 -61.68 -37.98 -47.49
C ASP A 276 -60.64 -39.11 -47.47
N ARG A 277 -59.56 -38.91 -46.71
CA ARG A 277 -58.50 -39.92 -46.56
C ARG A 277 -58.97 -41.08 -45.70
N PHE A 278 -59.74 -40.80 -44.66
CA PHE A 278 -60.28 -41.82 -43.77
C PHE A 278 -61.30 -42.71 -44.51
N ARG A 279 -62.25 -42.11 -45.23
CA ARG A 279 -63.22 -42.82 -46.07
C ARG A 279 -62.54 -43.70 -47.11
N LYS A 280 -61.56 -43.12 -47.84
CA LYS A 280 -60.81 -43.86 -48.85
C LYS A 280 -60.05 -45.04 -48.24
N ALA A 281 -59.40 -44.86 -47.08
CA ALA A 281 -58.67 -45.94 -46.41
C ALA A 281 -59.59 -47.09 -45.98
N ILE A 282 -60.79 -46.79 -45.46
CA ILE A 282 -61.79 -47.80 -45.06
C ILE A 282 -62.36 -48.53 -46.27
N MET A 283 -62.64 -47.83 -47.37
CA MET A 283 -63.12 -48.43 -48.62
C MET A 283 -62.05 -49.31 -49.27
N ASP A 284 -60.79 -48.85 -49.28
CA ASP A 284 -59.65 -49.58 -49.84
C ASP A 284 -59.32 -50.85 -49.01
N SER A 285 -59.56 -50.83 -47.68
CA SER A 285 -59.41 -52.01 -46.81
C SER A 285 -60.61 -52.97 -46.84
N GLY A 286 -61.61 -52.70 -47.69
CA GLY A 286 -62.80 -53.54 -47.83
C GLY A 286 -63.74 -53.51 -46.63
N GLY A 287 -63.71 -52.45 -45.82
CA GLY A 287 -64.57 -52.29 -44.64
C GLY A 287 -64.23 -53.21 -43.46
N GLY A 288 -63.25 -54.12 -43.61
CA GLY A 288 -62.76 -54.99 -42.55
C GLY A 288 -61.86 -54.25 -41.56
N LEU A 289 -62.10 -54.47 -40.26
CA LEU A 289 -61.35 -53.90 -39.14
C LEU A 289 -60.01 -54.62 -38.84
N LEU A 290 -59.57 -55.57 -39.68
CA LEU A 290 -58.40 -56.43 -39.48
C LEU A 290 -57.40 -56.35 -40.64
#